data_AF-A0A4Q3I8P2-F1
#
_entry.id   AF-A0A4Q3I8P2-F1
#
_cell.length_a   1.000
_cell.length_b   1.000
_cell.length_c   1.000
_cell.angle_alpha   90.00
_cell.angle_beta   90.00
_cell.angle_gamma   90.00
#
_symmetry.space_group_name_H-M   'P 1'
#
loop_
_entity.id
_entity.type
_entity.pdbx_description
1 polymer ?
#
loop_
_entity_poly.entity_id
_entity_poly.type
_entity_poly.pdbx_seq_one_letter_code
_entity_poly.pdbx_strand_id
1 'polypeptide(L)'
;MKRWAVLIAILLAVTAAVLVASRLNRPSSEEMHWFDGVRGPSAASKVGDPTATRVAEFEKGGPHRLAILVTDPHSGWLGLVRGFRALGVPLTVTENVDRALKHRVVLVYPIVSGQVLEGQEIRALANHVRSGGTMVAFNLAGGGLEELFGVRVGQETSTRTRLTWTKPTGDPVADEIVVSGAGEAQVGSVGYEAVSARVIGRFADGSAGVTCRTVGGEACLLGVDLGSLAQRSMNGRAESLSRNYVNGYEPSLDTIFRWLRDVYVAGEPMPWLVSSVPTGHEVSILFTHDIDFGHSVTNAAAFARALEARGAHGTFFVQTKYMKDYNDSIFFDDAAVPLLKGLAASGHELGSHTVAHSGRFEDMAMGTGRETYPAYRPRVTSVDSVEDATIMGELRVSKFLIEETTKAEVQSFRPGRLSYPFNLPQALNATGYRYSSSITANIVLTHLPFQLTSGRADGSLQPVFEFPVTIEDELPPRMGDRLDAGNALIEKISRHQGVAVILTHPNITDHKLRFVEGVADYWRGRAWMGTVAQFGQWWSQRDALETDVVERGGRWYLQSASSRPVEAVTITLPKQGGRRVDLSARAGRRETPL
;
A
#
# COMPACT_ATOMS: atom_id res chain seq x y z
N MET A 1 -39.20 -46.34 31.96
CA MET A 1 -37.83 -46.82 31.68
C MET A 1 -37.63 -47.34 30.25
N LYS A 2 -38.44 -48.26 29.71
CA LYS A 2 -38.24 -48.85 28.37
C LYS A 2 -38.20 -47.86 27.18
N ARG A 3 -39.02 -46.79 27.18
CA ARG A 3 -39.03 -45.78 26.09
C ARG A 3 -37.75 -44.94 26.01
N TRP A 4 -37.13 -44.64 27.15
CA TRP A 4 -35.87 -43.88 27.21
C TRP A 4 -34.67 -44.73 26.74
N ALA A 5 -34.66 -46.03 27.06
CA ALA A 5 -33.64 -46.95 26.57
C ALA A 5 -33.66 -47.09 25.03
N VAL A 6 -34.85 -47.10 24.43
CA VAL A 6 -35.00 -47.16 22.95
C VAL A 6 -34.53 -45.86 22.29
N LEU A 7 -34.88 -44.70 22.85
CA LEU A 7 -34.41 -43.41 22.34
C LEU A 7 -32.88 -43.26 22.42
N ILE A 8 -32.27 -43.69 23.54
CA ILE A 8 -30.81 -43.68 23.70
C ILE A 8 -30.15 -44.66 22.70
N ALA A 9 -30.71 -45.85 22.50
CA ALA A 9 -30.18 -46.81 21.54
C ALA A 9 -30.27 -46.30 20.09
N ILE A 10 -31.36 -45.63 19.71
CA ILE A 10 -31.50 -44.99 18.40
C ILE A 10 -30.50 -43.84 18.25
N LEU A 11 -30.34 -43.00 19.28
CA LEU A 11 -29.38 -41.90 19.25
C LEU A 11 -27.94 -42.42 19.11
N LEU A 12 -27.57 -43.47 19.84
CA LEU A 12 -26.27 -44.13 19.73
C LEU A 12 -26.06 -44.79 18.36
N ALA A 13 -27.08 -45.45 17.81
CA ALA A 13 -27.01 -46.06 16.48
C ALA A 13 -26.87 -45.01 15.37
N VAL A 14 -27.60 -43.88 15.46
CA VAL A 14 -27.46 -42.74 14.55
C VAL A 14 -26.08 -42.11 14.69
N THR A 15 -25.58 -41.91 15.91
CA THR A 15 -24.24 -41.35 16.16
C THR A 15 -23.15 -42.28 15.63
N ALA A 16 -23.29 -43.60 15.83
CA ALA A 16 -22.38 -44.60 15.29
C ALA A 16 -22.43 -44.66 13.76
N ALA A 17 -23.62 -44.59 13.15
CA ALA A 17 -23.78 -44.54 11.70
C ALA A 17 -23.18 -43.28 11.09
N VAL A 18 -23.35 -42.11 11.73
CA VAL A 18 -22.71 -40.85 11.34
C VAL A 18 -21.19 -40.95 11.48
N LEU A 19 -20.68 -41.55 12.57
CA LEU A 19 -19.24 -41.78 12.76
C LEU A 19 -18.65 -42.72 11.70
N VAL A 20 -19.33 -43.83 11.39
CA VAL A 20 -18.92 -44.78 10.35
C VAL A 20 -18.98 -44.15 8.97
N ALA A 21 -20.06 -43.46 8.61
CA ALA A 21 -20.17 -42.73 7.34
C ALA A 21 -19.12 -41.62 7.21
N SER A 22 -18.82 -40.89 8.29
CA SER A 22 -17.75 -39.88 8.30
C SER A 22 -16.35 -40.47 8.14
N ARG A 23 -16.13 -41.71 8.58
CA ARG A 23 -14.87 -42.45 8.38
C ARG A 23 -14.77 -43.04 6.98
N LEU A 24 -15.88 -43.51 6.41
CA LEU A 24 -15.92 -44.06 5.05
C LEU A 24 -15.85 -42.98 3.96
N ASN A 25 -16.37 -41.77 4.22
CA ASN A 25 -16.29 -40.61 3.32
C ASN A 25 -15.06 -39.72 3.58
N ARG A 26 -14.04 -40.23 4.28
CA ARG A 26 -12.77 -39.50 4.44
C ARG A 26 -11.95 -39.68 3.15
N PRO A 27 -11.52 -38.59 2.49
CA PRO A 27 -10.58 -38.66 1.38
C PRO A 27 -9.34 -39.47 1.75
N SER A 28 -8.76 -40.16 0.78
CA SER A 28 -7.53 -40.93 1.01
C SER A 28 -6.36 -40.01 1.37
N SER A 29 -5.30 -40.57 1.94
CA SER A 29 -4.06 -39.81 2.20
C SER A 29 -3.36 -39.32 0.93
N GLU A 30 -3.69 -39.89 -0.23
CA GLU A 30 -3.22 -39.44 -1.54
C GLU A 30 -4.00 -38.21 -2.04
N GLU A 31 -5.22 -38.00 -1.55
CA GLU A 31 -6.09 -36.87 -1.92
C GLU A 31 -6.03 -35.71 -0.92
N MET A 32 -5.82 -36.00 0.36
CA MET A 32 -5.77 -35.00 1.42
C MET A 32 -4.86 -35.41 2.58
N HIS A 33 -4.01 -34.49 3.02
CA HIS A 33 -3.19 -34.62 4.22
C HIS A 33 -3.94 -34.12 5.46
N TRP A 34 -3.85 -34.91 6.52
CA TRP A 34 -4.53 -34.69 7.79
C TRP A 34 -3.51 -34.51 8.91
N PHE A 35 -3.42 -33.31 9.47
CA PHE A 35 -2.65 -33.09 10.69
C PHE A 35 -3.42 -33.62 11.89
N ASP A 36 -2.86 -34.61 12.56
CA ASP A 36 -3.51 -35.26 13.70
C ASP A 36 -3.79 -34.27 14.83
N GLY A 37 -5.05 -34.24 15.29
CA GLY A 37 -5.50 -33.35 16.37
C GLY A 37 -5.68 -31.88 15.98
N VAL A 38 -5.34 -31.47 14.76
CA VAL A 38 -5.44 -30.06 14.32
C VAL A 38 -6.85 -29.75 13.81
N ARG A 39 -7.48 -28.72 14.40
CA ARG A 39 -8.80 -28.21 13.98
C ARG A 39 -8.93 -26.73 14.33
N GLY A 40 -9.32 -25.90 13.36
CA GLY A 40 -9.50 -24.47 13.58
C GLY A 40 -9.40 -23.65 12.30
N PRO A 41 -9.41 -22.32 12.39
CA PRO A 41 -9.52 -21.55 13.63
C PRO A 41 -10.95 -21.58 14.19
N SER A 42 -11.10 -21.76 15.51
CA SER A 42 -12.42 -21.95 16.16
C SER A 42 -13.22 -20.65 16.30
N ALA A 43 -12.54 -19.52 16.51
CA ALA A 43 -13.17 -18.21 16.59
C ALA A 43 -13.60 -17.72 15.20
N ALA A 44 -14.84 -17.26 15.08
CA ALA A 44 -15.33 -16.67 13.84
C ALA A 44 -14.67 -15.31 13.59
N SER A 45 -14.25 -15.08 12.35
CA SER A 45 -13.79 -13.76 11.89
C SER A 45 -14.99 -12.99 11.38
N LYS A 46 -15.13 -11.74 11.80
CA LYS A 46 -16.25 -10.89 11.41
C LYS A 46 -15.73 -9.75 10.57
N VAL A 47 -16.24 -9.66 9.34
CA VAL A 47 -16.11 -8.45 8.54
C VAL A 47 -17.08 -7.44 9.13
N GLY A 48 -16.55 -6.34 9.69
CA GLY A 48 -17.36 -5.25 10.19
C GLY A 48 -17.92 -4.40 9.04
N ASP A 49 -19.01 -3.69 9.30
CA ASP A 49 -19.51 -2.69 8.36
C ASP A 49 -18.45 -1.60 8.17
N PRO A 50 -18.20 -1.15 6.92
CA PRO A 50 -17.21 -0.13 6.66
C PRO A 50 -17.63 1.20 7.30
N THR A 51 -16.86 1.67 8.27
CA THR A 51 -17.03 3.01 8.83
C THR A 51 -16.41 4.02 7.89
N ALA A 52 -17.20 5.02 7.48
CA ALA A 52 -16.69 6.12 6.67
C ALA A 52 -15.64 6.93 7.45
N THR A 53 -14.44 7.04 6.90
CA THR A 53 -13.37 7.92 7.37
C THR A 53 -13.81 9.36 7.16
N ARG A 54 -13.79 10.14 8.24
CA ARG A 54 -14.24 11.55 8.23
C ARG A 54 -13.05 12.50 8.13
N VAL A 55 -13.25 13.65 7.48
CA VAL A 55 -12.26 14.74 7.41
C VAL A 55 -11.75 15.11 8.81
N ALA A 56 -12.65 15.21 9.79
CA ALA A 56 -12.34 15.54 11.18
C ALA A 56 -11.31 14.62 11.86
N GLU A 57 -11.07 13.40 11.35
CA GLU A 57 -10.02 12.51 11.88
C GLU A 57 -8.60 13.00 11.58
N PHE A 58 -8.47 13.90 10.59
CA PHE A 58 -7.22 14.52 10.16
C PHE A 58 -7.15 16.03 10.47
N GLU A 59 -8.17 16.63 11.09
CA GLU A 59 -8.17 18.03 11.51
C GLU A 59 -7.39 18.21 12.83
N LYS A 60 -6.07 18.11 12.76
CA LYS A 60 -5.19 18.16 13.94
C LYS A 60 -3.80 18.70 13.60
N GLY A 61 -3.02 18.98 14.65
CA GLY A 61 -1.65 19.47 14.53
C GLY A 61 -1.52 21.00 14.53
N GLY A 62 -0.30 21.46 14.31
CA GLY A 62 0.08 22.86 14.32
C GLY A 62 0.04 23.54 12.95
N PRO A 63 0.21 24.88 12.90
CA PRO A 63 0.04 25.70 11.69
C PRO A 63 1.11 25.51 10.61
N HIS A 64 2.17 24.73 10.89
CA HIS A 64 3.28 24.51 9.97
C HIS A 64 3.12 23.26 9.09
N ARG A 65 1.99 22.56 9.20
CA ARG A 65 1.60 21.46 8.31
C ARG A 65 1.06 22.00 6.98
N LEU A 66 1.06 21.18 5.93
CA LEU A 66 0.26 21.43 4.73
C LEU A 66 -1.23 21.33 5.09
N ALA A 67 -2.03 22.35 4.82
CA ALA A 67 -3.48 22.27 4.99
C ALA A 67 -4.16 21.83 3.70
N ILE A 68 -5.05 20.84 3.79
CA ILE A 68 -5.99 20.49 2.72
C ILE A 68 -7.36 21.03 3.12
N LEU A 69 -7.84 22.04 2.40
CA LEU A 69 -9.21 22.52 2.46
C LEU A 69 -10.06 21.65 1.54
N VAL A 70 -10.92 20.83 2.12
CA VAL A 70 -11.87 19.98 1.41
C VAL A 70 -13.16 20.77 1.19
N THR A 71 -13.43 21.12 -0.07
CA THR A 71 -14.65 21.85 -0.48
C THR A 71 -15.80 20.92 -0.85
N ASP A 72 -15.52 19.61 -1.00
CA ASP A 72 -16.52 18.55 -1.16
C ASP A 72 -16.06 17.28 -0.42
N PRO A 73 -16.69 16.90 0.71
CA PRO A 73 -16.31 15.71 1.47
C PRO A 73 -16.62 14.38 0.76
N HIS A 74 -17.39 14.39 -0.33
CA HIS A 74 -17.67 13.23 -1.17
C HIS A 74 -16.65 13.03 -2.30
N SER A 75 -15.68 13.93 -2.44
CA SER A 75 -14.60 13.85 -3.42
C SER A 75 -13.51 12.84 -3.05
N GLY A 76 -12.53 12.66 -3.93
CA GLY A 76 -11.38 11.75 -3.74
C GLY A 76 -10.32 12.21 -2.71
N TRP A 77 -10.67 13.05 -1.73
CA TRP A 77 -9.73 13.71 -0.81
C TRP A 77 -8.89 12.70 0.00
N LEU A 78 -9.45 11.52 0.29
CA LEU A 78 -8.74 10.47 1.02
C LEU A 78 -7.55 9.91 0.21
N GLY A 79 -7.59 9.98 -1.13
CA GLY A 79 -6.44 9.67 -1.99
C GLY A 79 -5.27 10.62 -1.76
N LEU A 80 -5.55 11.91 -1.56
CA LEU A 80 -4.52 12.91 -1.21
C LEU A 80 -3.87 12.58 0.14
N VAL A 81 -4.69 12.25 1.15
CA VAL A 81 -4.18 11.87 2.48
C VAL A 81 -3.25 10.66 2.38
N ARG A 82 -3.66 9.60 1.66
CA ARG A 82 -2.84 8.39 1.47
C ARG A 82 -1.51 8.71 0.80
N GLY A 83 -1.51 9.50 -0.28
CA GLY A 83 -0.29 9.88 -1.00
C GLY A 83 0.66 10.78 -0.20
N PHE A 84 0.15 11.81 0.48
CA PHE A 84 0.98 12.69 1.31
C PHE A 84 1.57 11.96 2.52
N ARG A 85 0.80 11.07 3.16
CA ARG A 85 1.30 10.24 4.25
C ARG A 85 2.41 9.32 3.77
N ALA A 86 2.23 8.64 2.62
CA ALA A 86 3.28 7.79 2.05
C ALA A 86 4.59 8.56 1.80
N LEU A 87 4.51 9.80 1.31
CA LEU A 87 5.66 10.68 1.09
C LEU A 87 6.21 11.39 2.33
N GLY A 88 5.50 11.33 3.45
CA GLY A 88 5.93 11.95 4.71
C GLY A 88 5.79 13.45 4.77
N VAL A 89 4.81 13.98 4.05
CA VAL A 89 4.41 15.38 4.18
C VAL A 89 3.45 15.49 5.37
N PRO A 90 3.77 16.33 6.37
CA PRO A 90 2.87 16.56 7.50
C PRO A 90 1.64 17.34 7.03
N LEU A 91 0.46 16.85 7.38
CA LEU A 91 -0.81 17.41 6.89
C LEU A 91 -1.84 17.64 7.99
N THR A 92 -2.73 18.58 7.72
CA THR A 92 -4.05 18.72 8.35
C THR A 92 -5.11 18.77 7.26
N VAL A 93 -6.30 18.24 7.52
CA VAL A 93 -7.43 18.28 6.59
C VAL A 93 -8.61 18.93 7.28
N THR A 94 -9.29 19.84 6.60
CA THR A 94 -10.40 20.63 7.17
C THR A 94 -11.40 20.99 6.09
N GLU A 95 -12.68 21.11 6.44
CA GLU A 95 -13.72 21.72 5.60
C GLU A 95 -13.87 23.23 5.88
N ASN A 96 -13.25 23.73 6.95
CA ASN A 96 -13.33 25.12 7.38
C ASN A 96 -12.17 25.97 6.79
N VAL A 97 -12.52 27.07 6.10
CA VAL A 97 -11.57 27.99 5.46
C VAL A 97 -10.68 28.71 6.49
N ASP A 98 -11.24 29.25 7.56
CA ASP A 98 -10.46 29.94 8.60
C ASP A 98 -9.44 29.02 9.27
N ARG A 99 -9.76 27.73 9.41
CA ARG A 99 -8.83 26.70 9.87
C ARG A 99 -7.71 26.49 8.88
N ALA A 100 -8.02 26.31 7.60
CA ALA A 100 -7.01 26.11 6.55
C ALA A 100 -6.05 27.31 6.47
N LEU A 101 -6.59 28.53 6.55
CA LEU A 101 -5.82 29.78 6.46
C LEU A 101 -4.92 30.07 7.67
N LYS A 102 -4.97 29.25 8.73
CA LYS A 102 -3.93 29.28 9.80
C LYS A 102 -2.59 28.74 9.31
N HIS A 103 -2.56 28.05 8.16
CA HIS A 103 -1.38 27.42 7.59
C HIS A 103 -0.82 28.25 6.45
N ARG A 104 0.51 28.21 6.27
CA ARG A 104 1.17 28.97 5.18
C ARG A 104 0.90 28.38 3.81
N VAL A 105 0.78 27.06 3.72
CA VAL A 105 0.53 26.34 2.47
C VAL A 105 -0.83 25.67 2.54
N VAL A 106 -1.73 26.08 1.64
CA VAL A 106 -3.11 25.58 1.57
C VAL A 106 -3.34 24.94 0.21
N LEU A 107 -3.87 23.72 0.22
CA LEU A 107 -4.33 22.99 -0.95
C LEU A 107 -5.86 22.96 -0.91
N VAL A 108 -6.53 23.49 -1.94
CA VAL A 108 -8.00 23.55 -2.02
C VAL A 108 -8.51 22.50 -3.00
N TYR A 109 -9.28 21.52 -2.52
CA TYR A 109 -9.69 20.34 -3.28
C TYR A 109 -11.17 19.99 -3.05
N PRO A 110 -11.91 19.52 -4.07
CA PRO A 110 -11.49 19.30 -5.46
C PRO A 110 -11.67 20.52 -6.36
N ILE A 111 -12.35 21.56 -5.88
CA ILE A 111 -12.81 22.66 -6.72
C ILE A 111 -12.82 23.98 -5.95
N VAL A 112 -12.53 25.06 -6.66
CA VAL A 112 -12.79 26.42 -6.20
C VAL A 112 -13.94 26.98 -7.04
N SER A 113 -15.10 27.19 -6.42
CA SER A 113 -16.27 27.79 -7.06
C SER A 113 -17.18 28.48 -6.06
N GLY A 114 -18.01 29.41 -6.54
CA GLY A 114 -19.04 30.05 -5.71
C GLY A 114 -20.21 29.14 -5.31
N GLN A 115 -20.22 27.88 -5.76
CA GLN A 115 -21.22 26.88 -5.34
C GLN A 115 -20.84 26.18 -4.04
N VAL A 116 -19.54 26.09 -3.74
CA VAL A 116 -19.01 25.38 -2.57
C VAL A 116 -18.29 26.31 -1.59
N LEU A 117 -17.98 27.55 -2.00
CA LEU A 117 -17.35 28.57 -1.17
C LEU A 117 -18.14 29.88 -1.23
N GLU A 118 -18.28 30.53 -0.10
CA GLU A 118 -18.87 31.85 0.00
C GLU A 118 -17.95 32.93 -0.58
N GLY A 119 -18.52 34.05 -1.01
CA GLY A 119 -17.73 35.15 -1.58
C GLY A 119 -16.69 35.74 -0.61
N GLN A 120 -16.95 35.69 0.70
CA GLN A 120 -15.95 36.10 1.71
C GLN A 120 -14.80 35.11 1.81
N GLU A 121 -15.07 33.81 1.72
CA GLU A 121 -14.07 32.75 1.76
C GLU A 121 -13.15 32.82 0.53
N ILE A 122 -13.72 33.02 -0.66
CA ILE A 122 -12.95 33.22 -1.90
C ILE A 122 -12.01 34.44 -1.78
N ARG A 123 -12.50 35.55 -1.21
CA ARG A 123 -11.66 36.73 -0.95
C ARG A 123 -10.57 36.45 0.08
N ALA A 124 -10.86 35.68 1.13
CA ALA A 124 -9.90 35.30 2.15
C ALA A 124 -8.77 34.44 1.56
N LEU A 125 -9.10 33.45 0.72
CA LEU A 125 -8.14 32.65 -0.05
C LEU A 125 -7.26 33.51 -0.96
N ALA A 126 -7.84 34.49 -1.67
CA ALA A 126 -7.07 35.41 -2.50
C ALA A 126 -6.12 36.28 -1.67
N ASN A 127 -6.59 36.78 -0.52
CA ASN A 127 -5.79 37.61 0.38
C ASN A 127 -4.66 36.82 1.05
N HIS A 128 -4.88 35.54 1.36
CA HIS A 128 -3.84 34.63 1.85
C HIS A 128 -2.63 34.63 0.92
N VAL A 129 -2.84 34.39 -0.38
CA VAL A 129 -1.77 34.45 -1.38
C VAL A 129 -1.15 35.84 -1.46
N ARG A 130 -1.97 36.91 -1.55
CA ARG A 130 -1.46 38.29 -1.64
C ARG A 130 -0.60 38.70 -0.45
N SER A 131 -0.85 38.12 0.72
CA SER A 131 -0.09 38.37 1.96
C SER A 131 1.14 37.46 2.15
N GLY A 132 1.52 36.68 1.12
CA GLY A 132 2.70 35.83 1.14
C GLY A 132 2.42 34.35 1.39
N GLY A 133 1.16 33.93 1.48
CA GLY A 133 0.78 32.51 1.57
C GLY A 133 0.92 31.77 0.25
N THR A 134 1.00 30.44 0.31
CA THR A 134 1.00 29.57 -0.87
C THR A 134 -0.35 28.86 -0.98
N MET A 135 -0.94 28.88 -2.18
CA MET A 135 -2.17 28.16 -2.48
C MET A 135 -1.98 27.26 -3.70
N VAL A 136 -2.35 25.99 -3.58
CA VAL A 136 -2.56 25.08 -4.72
C VAL A 136 -4.06 24.81 -4.83
N ALA A 137 -4.65 25.06 -5.99
CA ALA A 137 -6.06 24.76 -6.21
C ALA A 137 -6.24 23.74 -7.34
N PHE A 138 -7.31 22.96 -7.19
CA PHE A 138 -7.85 22.07 -8.20
C PHE A 138 -9.10 22.73 -8.77
N ASN A 139 -9.40 22.43 -10.05
CA ASN A 139 -10.54 22.93 -10.82
C ASN A 139 -11.05 24.33 -10.43
N LEU A 140 -10.62 25.35 -11.19
CA LEU A 140 -11.13 26.71 -11.02
C LEU A 140 -12.40 26.93 -11.84
N ALA A 141 -13.57 26.63 -11.25
CA ALA A 141 -14.88 26.74 -11.88
C ALA A 141 -15.58 28.06 -11.56
N GLY A 142 -14.88 29.17 -11.82
CA GLY A 142 -15.36 30.53 -11.56
C GLY A 142 -15.05 31.03 -10.14
N GLY A 143 -15.54 32.24 -9.81
CA GLY A 143 -15.26 32.91 -8.54
C GLY A 143 -14.22 34.04 -8.62
N GLY A 144 -13.70 34.36 -9.81
CA GLY A 144 -12.88 35.56 -10.04
C GLY A 144 -11.43 35.43 -9.57
N LEU A 145 -10.91 34.22 -9.40
CA LEU A 145 -9.51 33.98 -9.04
C LEU A 145 -8.61 33.71 -10.26
N GLU A 146 -9.16 33.72 -11.48
CA GLU A 146 -8.42 33.46 -12.72
C GLU A 146 -7.23 34.42 -12.86
N GLU A 147 -7.45 35.70 -12.55
CA GLU A 147 -6.39 36.69 -12.51
C GLU A 147 -5.33 36.32 -11.47
N LEU A 148 -5.72 35.94 -10.24
CA LEU A 148 -4.79 35.55 -9.18
C LEU A 148 -3.86 34.41 -9.63
N PHE A 149 -4.40 33.40 -10.31
CA PHE A 149 -3.63 32.28 -10.84
C PHE A 149 -2.94 32.59 -12.18
N GLY A 150 -3.29 33.68 -12.85
CA GLY A 150 -2.70 34.11 -14.12
C GLY A 150 -3.13 33.28 -15.32
N VAL A 151 -4.34 32.74 -15.31
CA VAL A 151 -4.90 31.88 -16.35
C VAL A 151 -6.23 32.43 -16.86
N ARG A 152 -6.73 31.87 -17.97
CA ARG A 152 -8.16 31.96 -18.33
C ARG A 152 -8.94 30.77 -17.78
N VAL A 153 -10.27 30.82 -17.93
CA VAL A 153 -11.18 29.71 -17.60
C VAL A 153 -10.67 28.41 -18.23
N GLY A 154 -10.61 27.36 -17.41
CA GLY A 154 -10.13 26.05 -17.83
C GLY A 154 -11.18 25.26 -18.63
N GLN A 155 -10.71 24.29 -19.40
CA GLN A 155 -11.55 23.35 -20.13
C GLN A 155 -11.49 21.97 -19.49
N GLU A 156 -12.60 21.53 -18.92
CA GLU A 156 -12.77 20.21 -18.32
C GLU A 156 -12.87 19.11 -19.39
N THR A 157 -12.20 17.98 -19.17
CA THR A 157 -12.38 16.73 -19.93
C THR A 157 -11.74 15.56 -19.18
N SER A 158 -12.15 14.33 -19.48
CA SER A 158 -11.50 13.09 -19.02
C SER A 158 -10.58 12.44 -20.06
N THR A 159 -10.45 13.05 -21.24
CA THR A 159 -9.72 12.46 -22.39
C THR A 159 -8.21 12.70 -22.38
N ARG A 160 -7.69 13.54 -21.47
CA ARG A 160 -6.25 13.82 -21.36
C ARG A 160 -5.55 12.68 -20.63
N THR A 161 -4.68 11.98 -21.34
CA THR A 161 -4.05 10.76 -20.84
C THR A 161 -2.68 10.98 -20.21
N ARG A 162 -1.97 12.05 -20.58
CA ARG A 162 -0.58 12.31 -20.16
C ARG A 162 -0.38 13.77 -19.75
N LEU A 163 0.47 13.98 -18.75
CA LEU A 163 0.99 15.28 -18.36
C LEU A 163 2.52 15.23 -18.33
N THR A 164 3.17 16.14 -19.04
CA THR A 164 4.64 16.23 -19.13
C THR A 164 5.14 17.45 -18.38
N TRP A 165 6.15 17.28 -17.54
CA TRP A 165 6.82 18.36 -16.83
C TRP A 165 7.66 19.21 -17.80
N THR A 166 7.62 20.54 -17.66
CA THR A 166 8.36 21.45 -18.57
C THR A 166 9.86 21.50 -18.28
N LYS A 167 10.26 21.12 -17.06
CA LYS A 167 11.66 21.00 -16.66
C LYS A 167 12.03 19.52 -16.53
N PRO A 168 12.79 18.95 -17.48
CA PRO A 168 13.17 17.54 -17.42
C PRO A 168 14.14 17.27 -16.27
N THR A 169 14.00 16.09 -15.67
CA THR A 169 14.86 15.53 -14.62
C THR A 169 16.00 14.68 -15.19
N GLY A 170 15.93 14.36 -16.50
CA GLY A 170 16.85 13.44 -17.17
C GLY A 170 16.42 11.98 -17.10
N ASP A 171 15.29 11.69 -16.45
CA ASP A 171 14.60 10.40 -16.54
C ASP A 171 13.26 10.59 -17.26
N PRO A 172 13.14 10.22 -18.54
CA PRO A 172 11.94 10.44 -19.33
C PRO A 172 10.66 9.88 -18.69
N VAL A 173 10.78 8.81 -17.89
CA VAL A 173 9.64 8.20 -17.20
C VAL A 173 9.20 9.03 -16.00
N ALA A 174 10.12 9.72 -15.32
CA ALA A 174 9.79 10.65 -14.24
C ALA A 174 9.32 12.02 -14.76
N ASP A 175 9.63 12.34 -16.01
CA ASP A 175 9.26 13.60 -16.67
C ASP A 175 7.81 13.60 -17.21
N GLU A 176 7.12 12.45 -17.15
CA GLU A 176 5.75 12.28 -17.62
C GLU A 176 4.88 11.48 -16.64
N ILE A 177 3.67 11.96 -16.36
CA ILE A 177 2.64 11.33 -15.54
C ILE A 177 1.57 10.71 -16.42
N VAL A 178 1.15 9.48 -16.10
CA VAL A 178 -0.11 8.92 -16.63
C VAL A 178 -1.27 9.52 -15.84
N VAL A 179 -2.18 10.17 -16.54
CA VAL A 179 -3.34 10.85 -15.95
C VAL A 179 -4.60 10.01 -16.09
N SER A 180 -4.86 9.48 -17.28
CA SER A 180 -6.13 8.85 -17.65
C SER A 180 -5.90 7.78 -18.72
N GLY A 181 -6.85 6.85 -18.85
CA GLY A 181 -6.80 5.73 -19.78
C GLY A 181 -8.19 5.28 -20.22
N ALA A 182 -8.27 4.15 -20.92
CA ALA A 182 -9.54 3.56 -21.31
C ALA A 182 -10.26 2.90 -20.10
N GLY A 183 -11.59 2.89 -20.12
CA GLY A 183 -12.43 2.20 -19.13
C GLY A 183 -12.58 2.95 -17.79
N GLU A 184 -12.54 2.21 -16.67
CA GLU A 184 -12.67 2.78 -15.31
C GLU A 184 -11.52 3.70 -14.90
N ALA A 185 -10.45 3.80 -15.70
CA ALA A 185 -9.30 4.66 -15.39
C ALA A 185 -9.44 6.11 -15.88
N GLN A 186 -10.65 6.53 -16.28
CA GLN A 186 -10.90 7.91 -16.66
C GLN A 186 -10.82 8.85 -15.45
N VAL A 187 -9.85 9.76 -15.47
CA VAL A 187 -9.66 10.80 -14.45
C VAL A 187 -10.01 12.16 -15.04
N GLY A 188 -10.78 12.94 -14.28
CA GLY A 188 -11.11 14.31 -14.65
C GLY A 188 -9.88 15.20 -14.73
N SER A 189 -9.82 16.05 -15.75
CA SER A 189 -8.73 16.99 -15.96
C SER A 189 -9.24 18.36 -16.43
N VAL A 190 -8.51 19.41 -16.10
CA VAL A 190 -8.78 20.79 -16.49
C VAL A 190 -7.53 21.37 -17.15
N GLY A 191 -7.63 21.72 -18.42
CA GLY A 191 -6.56 22.34 -19.18
C GLY A 191 -6.74 23.85 -19.20
N TYR A 192 -5.68 24.59 -18.89
CA TYR A 192 -5.73 26.05 -18.79
C TYR A 192 -4.97 26.74 -19.92
N GLU A 193 -5.40 27.95 -20.27
CA GLU A 193 -4.59 28.91 -21.03
C GLU A 193 -3.86 29.83 -20.06
N ALA A 194 -2.53 29.75 -20.03
CA ALA A 194 -1.70 30.61 -19.19
C ALA A 194 -1.53 32.00 -19.83
N VAL A 195 -1.81 33.06 -19.05
CA VAL A 195 -1.66 34.46 -19.48
C VAL A 195 -0.41 35.06 -18.84
N SER A 196 -0.36 35.07 -17.51
CA SER A 196 0.80 35.55 -16.74
C SER A 196 1.39 34.47 -15.83
N ALA A 197 0.82 33.26 -15.85
CA ALA A 197 1.31 32.13 -15.08
C ALA A 197 2.49 31.45 -15.79
N ARG A 198 3.44 30.95 -14.99
CA ARG A 198 4.49 30.05 -15.45
C ARG A 198 3.91 28.65 -15.62
N VAL A 199 4.13 28.03 -16.78
CA VAL A 199 3.69 26.66 -17.06
C VAL A 199 4.74 25.67 -16.54
N ILE A 200 4.31 24.83 -15.60
CA ILE A 200 5.14 23.79 -14.96
C ILE A 200 4.94 22.43 -15.63
N GLY A 201 3.74 22.18 -16.14
CA GLY A 201 3.42 20.94 -16.85
C GLY A 201 2.36 21.17 -17.91
N ARG A 202 2.44 20.40 -19.00
CA ARG A 202 1.51 20.46 -20.13
C ARG A 202 0.84 19.13 -20.35
N PHE A 203 -0.42 19.18 -20.78
CA PHE A 203 -1.08 18.02 -21.34
C PHE A 203 -0.68 17.80 -22.81
N ALA A 204 -0.98 16.61 -23.33
CA ALA A 204 -0.70 16.24 -24.71
C ALA A 204 -1.41 17.13 -25.76
N ASP A 205 -2.54 17.76 -25.40
CA ASP A 205 -3.25 18.72 -26.26
C ASP A 205 -2.62 20.13 -26.27
N GLY A 206 -1.49 20.32 -25.56
CA GLY A 206 -0.77 21.58 -25.45
C GLY A 206 -1.25 22.52 -24.35
N SER A 207 -2.43 22.27 -23.76
CA SER A 207 -2.96 23.05 -22.66
C SER A 207 -2.10 22.93 -21.40
N ALA A 208 -2.11 23.95 -20.55
CA ALA A 208 -1.35 23.94 -19.31
C ALA A 208 -2.07 23.07 -18.27
N GLY A 209 -1.39 22.03 -17.78
CA GLY A 209 -1.91 21.13 -16.75
C GLY A 209 -1.41 21.45 -15.35
N VAL A 210 -0.25 22.11 -15.24
CA VAL A 210 0.23 22.70 -13.98
C VAL A 210 0.73 24.10 -14.26
N THR A 211 0.24 25.08 -13.51
CA THR A 211 0.66 26.48 -13.62
C THR A 211 0.94 27.06 -12.24
N CYS A 212 1.84 28.04 -12.15
CA CYS A 212 2.07 28.80 -10.94
C CYS A 212 2.30 30.29 -11.26
N ARG A 213 1.82 31.18 -10.40
CA ARG A 213 2.03 32.63 -10.47
C ARG A 213 2.41 33.16 -9.09
N THR A 214 3.41 34.02 -9.03
CA THR A 214 3.77 34.75 -7.82
C THR A 214 3.02 36.09 -7.76
N VAL A 215 2.21 36.31 -6.72
CA VAL A 215 1.38 37.51 -6.52
C VAL A 215 1.44 37.91 -5.03
N GLY A 216 2.64 38.14 -4.51
CA GLY A 216 2.93 38.28 -3.07
C GLY A 216 3.45 36.96 -2.50
N GLY A 217 2.60 35.93 -2.49
CA GLY A 217 2.94 34.53 -2.32
C GLY A 217 2.83 33.75 -3.64
N GLU A 218 2.61 32.44 -3.59
CA GLU A 218 2.56 31.57 -4.78
C GLU A 218 1.14 30.98 -4.97
N ALA A 219 0.54 31.18 -6.14
CA ALA A 219 -0.73 30.59 -6.54
C ALA A 219 -0.50 29.56 -7.66
N CYS A 220 -0.77 28.28 -7.40
CA CYS A 220 -0.62 27.22 -8.39
C CYS A 220 -1.95 26.51 -8.69
N LEU A 221 -2.14 26.13 -9.95
CA LEU A 221 -3.24 25.25 -10.37
C LEU A 221 -2.69 23.88 -10.78
N LEU A 222 -3.37 22.84 -10.30
CA LEU A 222 -3.19 21.48 -10.77
C LEU A 222 -4.46 21.03 -11.51
N GLY A 223 -4.33 20.81 -12.81
CA GLY A 223 -5.38 20.41 -13.71
C GLY A 223 -5.69 18.91 -13.70
N VAL A 224 -5.06 18.11 -12.86
CA VAL A 224 -5.36 16.68 -12.70
C VAL A 224 -6.14 16.50 -11.40
N ASP A 225 -7.27 15.79 -11.42
CA ASP A 225 -7.92 15.34 -10.19
C ASP A 225 -7.06 14.28 -9.49
N LEU A 226 -6.07 14.75 -8.73
CA LEU A 226 -5.08 13.90 -8.08
C LEU A 226 -5.70 13.00 -7.00
N GLY A 227 -6.73 13.47 -6.29
CA GLY A 227 -7.42 12.65 -5.31
C GLY A 227 -8.07 11.44 -5.96
N SER A 228 -8.78 11.64 -7.07
CA SER A 228 -9.38 10.57 -7.87
C SER A 228 -8.34 9.63 -8.48
N LEU A 229 -7.26 10.16 -9.07
CA LEU A 229 -6.16 9.36 -9.62
C LEU A 229 -5.51 8.48 -8.54
N ALA A 230 -5.16 9.07 -7.40
CA ALA A 230 -4.54 8.35 -6.29
C ALA A 230 -5.46 7.26 -5.73
N GLN A 231 -6.77 7.54 -5.59
CA GLN A 231 -7.73 6.53 -5.14
C GLN A 231 -7.84 5.36 -6.11
N ARG A 232 -8.09 5.63 -7.40
CA ARG A 232 -8.23 4.58 -8.41
C ARG A 232 -6.98 3.70 -8.46
N SER A 233 -5.82 4.35 -8.46
CA SER A 233 -4.55 3.65 -8.57
C SER A 233 -4.23 2.82 -7.33
N MET A 234 -4.25 3.40 -6.13
CA MET A 234 -4.00 2.67 -4.89
C MET A 234 -5.11 1.67 -4.52
N ASN A 235 -6.23 1.67 -5.24
CA ASN A 235 -7.29 0.68 -5.10
C ASN A 235 -7.20 -0.45 -6.12
N GLY A 236 -6.24 -0.43 -7.06
CA GLY A 236 -6.19 -1.43 -8.14
C GLY A 236 -7.35 -1.29 -9.11
N ARG A 237 -7.57 -0.06 -9.58
CA ARG A 237 -8.54 0.32 -10.62
C ARG A 237 -7.87 1.17 -11.69
N ALA A 238 -6.56 0.97 -11.88
CA ALA A 238 -5.70 1.75 -12.77
C ALA A 238 -4.76 0.87 -13.59
N GLU A 239 -5.06 -0.42 -13.74
CA GLU A 239 -4.26 -1.36 -14.52
C GLU A 239 -4.02 -0.83 -15.94
N SER A 240 -5.05 -0.23 -16.54
CA SER A 240 -4.99 0.36 -17.89
C SER A 240 -4.14 1.62 -17.99
N LEU A 241 -3.71 2.22 -16.87
CA LEU A 241 -2.79 3.36 -16.85
C LEU A 241 -1.32 2.92 -16.89
N SER A 242 -1.04 1.71 -16.42
CA SER A 242 0.32 1.26 -16.22
C SER A 242 1.10 1.14 -17.54
N ARG A 243 2.34 1.62 -17.57
CA ARG A 243 3.22 1.46 -18.74
C ARG A 243 3.69 0.01 -18.93
N ASN A 244 3.85 -0.73 -17.83
CA ASN A 244 4.29 -2.12 -17.80
C ASN A 244 3.65 -2.79 -16.60
N TYR A 245 3.33 -4.08 -16.68
CA TYR A 245 2.76 -4.80 -15.55
C TYR A 245 3.64 -4.77 -14.28
N VAL A 246 4.96 -4.97 -14.42
CA VAL A 246 5.94 -5.09 -13.33
C VAL A 246 7.37 -4.97 -13.91
N ASN A 247 8.42 -5.03 -13.08
CA ASN A 247 9.83 -4.96 -13.48
C ASN A 247 10.26 -3.64 -14.13
N GLY A 248 9.45 -2.59 -14.05
CA GLY A 248 9.73 -1.28 -14.64
C GLY A 248 9.59 -0.15 -13.61
N TYR A 249 10.23 0.97 -13.87
CA TYR A 249 10.01 2.18 -13.08
C TYR A 249 8.70 2.83 -13.51
N GLU A 250 7.84 3.16 -12.56
CA GLU A 250 6.54 3.79 -12.82
C GLU A 250 6.20 4.73 -11.66
N PRO A 251 6.62 6.01 -11.76
CA PRO A 251 6.55 6.98 -10.67
C PRO A 251 5.44 8.01 -10.87
N SER A 252 4.39 7.72 -11.65
CA SER A 252 3.38 8.72 -12.02
C SER A 252 2.73 9.39 -10.81
N LEU A 253 2.33 8.64 -9.77
CA LEU A 253 1.85 9.25 -8.52
C LEU A 253 3.00 9.88 -7.72
N ASP A 254 4.16 9.24 -7.69
CA ASP A 254 5.26 9.73 -6.87
C ASP A 254 5.76 11.10 -7.34
N THR A 255 5.85 11.33 -8.65
CA THR A 255 6.33 12.60 -9.23
C THR A 255 5.41 13.78 -8.91
N ILE A 256 4.09 13.60 -9.01
CA ILE A 256 3.12 14.67 -8.75
C ILE A 256 3.03 15.00 -7.26
N PHE A 257 3.04 14.00 -6.38
CA PHE A 257 3.08 14.26 -4.95
C PHE A 257 4.45 14.82 -4.51
N ARG A 258 5.57 14.45 -5.15
CA ARG A 258 6.88 15.10 -4.92
C ARG A 258 6.86 16.57 -5.31
N TRP A 259 6.21 16.94 -6.42
CA TRP A 259 6.03 18.34 -6.77
C TRP A 259 5.22 19.09 -5.70
N LEU A 260 4.13 18.51 -5.19
CA LEU A 260 3.35 19.11 -4.09
C LEU A 260 4.15 19.21 -2.78
N ARG A 261 4.96 18.20 -2.46
CA ARG A 261 5.93 18.25 -1.34
C ARG A 261 6.89 19.42 -1.52
N ASP A 262 7.40 19.64 -2.73
CA ASP A 262 8.35 20.72 -3.00
C ASP A 262 7.67 22.10 -2.91
N VAL A 263 6.39 22.21 -3.29
CA VAL A 263 5.56 23.40 -3.03
C VAL A 263 5.39 23.65 -1.53
N TYR A 264 5.10 22.60 -0.74
CA TYR A 264 5.05 22.70 0.73
C TYR A 264 6.38 23.20 1.31
N VAL A 265 7.49 22.55 0.95
CA VAL A 265 8.83 22.93 1.43
C VAL A 265 9.17 24.37 1.03
N ALA A 266 8.81 24.81 -0.17
CA ALA A 266 9.05 26.17 -0.62
C ALA A 266 8.21 27.20 0.14
N GLY A 267 6.93 26.93 0.38
CA GLY A 267 5.98 27.88 0.98
C GLY A 267 6.03 27.95 2.51
N GLU A 268 6.33 26.86 3.21
CA GLU A 268 6.36 26.81 4.68
C GLU A 268 7.69 27.32 5.24
N PRO A 269 7.73 28.29 6.17
CA PRO A 269 8.97 28.78 6.80
C PRO A 269 9.80 27.71 7.52
N MET A 270 9.15 26.76 8.22
CA MET A 270 9.82 25.69 8.98
C MET A 270 9.27 24.31 8.57
N PRO A 271 9.53 23.84 7.33
CA PRO A 271 8.99 22.59 6.85
C PRO A 271 9.77 21.42 7.45
N TRP A 272 9.09 20.29 7.62
CA TRP A 272 9.74 19.02 7.96
C TRP A 272 9.14 17.88 7.13
N LEU A 273 9.93 16.83 6.95
CA LEU A 273 9.54 15.64 6.20
C LEU A 273 9.86 14.39 7.02
N VAL A 274 8.96 13.43 7.02
CA VAL A 274 9.14 12.12 7.66
C VAL A 274 9.67 11.13 6.63
N SER A 275 10.86 10.57 6.85
CA SER A 275 11.46 9.62 5.90
C SER A 275 10.57 8.39 5.67
N SER A 276 10.62 7.85 4.45
CA SER A 276 9.95 6.62 4.01
C SER A 276 10.88 5.40 4.02
N VAL A 277 12.11 5.55 4.53
CA VAL A 277 13.07 4.47 4.74
C VAL A 277 13.61 4.53 6.17
N PRO A 278 13.91 3.37 6.81
CA PRO A 278 14.57 3.34 8.10
C PRO A 278 15.87 4.16 8.11
N THR A 279 16.11 4.84 9.23
CA THR A 279 17.28 5.71 9.43
C THR A 279 18.57 5.06 8.93
N GLY A 280 19.40 5.84 8.24
CA GLY A 280 20.71 5.41 7.74
C GLY A 280 20.71 4.75 6.37
N HIS A 281 19.55 4.48 5.76
CA HIS A 281 19.45 3.76 4.50
C HIS A 281 18.89 4.64 3.37
N GLU A 282 19.15 4.23 2.13
CA GLU A 282 18.70 4.91 0.91
C GLU A 282 17.38 4.35 0.38
N VAL A 283 17.14 3.05 0.58
CA VAL A 283 16.00 2.30 0.06
C VAL A 283 15.68 1.13 1.00
N SER A 284 14.44 0.64 0.99
CA SER A 284 14.09 -0.64 1.61
C SER A 284 13.90 -1.70 0.54
N ILE A 285 14.54 -2.86 0.69
CA ILE A 285 14.40 -4.00 -0.22
C ILE A 285 13.77 -5.15 0.55
N LEU A 286 12.59 -5.60 0.11
CA LEU A 286 11.87 -6.71 0.70
C LEU A 286 12.01 -7.93 -0.21
N PHE A 287 12.83 -8.90 0.21
CA PHE A 287 12.93 -10.18 -0.48
C PHE A 287 11.75 -11.06 -0.09
N THR A 288 10.97 -11.49 -1.07
CA THR A 288 9.78 -12.30 -0.89
C THR A 288 9.81 -13.53 -1.77
N HIS A 289 9.35 -14.65 -1.24
CA HIS A 289 9.42 -15.96 -1.86
C HIS A 289 8.06 -16.67 -1.78
N ASP A 290 7.47 -17.00 -2.92
CA ASP A 290 6.18 -17.67 -2.97
C ASP A 290 6.42 -19.20 -3.00
N ILE A 291 6.04 -19.89 -1.92
CA ILE A 291 6.14 -21.34 -1.79
C ILE A 291 4.80 -21.95 -2.22
N ASP A 292 4.65 -22.10 -3.53
CA ASP A 292 3.43 -22.54 -4.24
C ASP A 292 3.61 -23.87 -5.00
N PHE A 293 4.76 -24.53 -4.80
CA PHE A 293 5.11 -25.79 -5.45
C PHE A 293 5.91 -26.70 -4.51
N GLY A 294 5.76 -28.02 -4.63
CA GLY A 294 6.41 -28.97 -3.72
C GLY A 294 7.93 -28.81 -3.59
N HIS A 295 8.64 -28.60 -4.70
CA HIS A 295 10.10 -28.37 -4.65
C HIS A 295 10.48 -27.01 -4.05
N SER A 296 9.57 -26.02 -4.07
CA SER A 296 9.79 -24.69 -3.47
C SER A 296 9.99 -24.79 -1.95
N VAL A 297 9.33 -25.74 -1.27
CA VAL A 297 9.48 -25.94 0.18
C VAL A 297 10.93 -26.31 0.53
N THR A 298 11.52 -27.26 -0.19
CA THR A 298 12.90 -27.72 0.06
C THR A 298 13.93 -26.67 -0.34
N ASN A 299 13.71 -26.01 -1.48
CA ASN A 299 14.63 -25.00 -2.01
C ASN A 299 14.62 -23.69 -1.22
N ALA A 300 13.51 -23.36 -0.52
CA ALA A 300 13.40 -22.15 0.30
C ALA A 300 14.56 -21.99 1.29
N ALA A 301 15.08 -23.10 1.83
CA ALA A 301 16.23 -23.09 2.73
C ALA A 301 17.51 -22.55 2.09
N ALA A 302 17.70 -22.71 0.76
CA ALA A 302 18.85 -22.13 0.06
C ALA A 302 18.73 -20.60 -0.05
N PHE A 303 17.54 -20.09 -0.35
CA PHE A 303 17.27 -18.65 -0.38
C PHE A 303 17.42 -18.00 1.00
N ALA A 304 16.90 -18.65 2.05
CA ALA A 304 17.08 -18.23 3.44
C ALA A 304 18.56 -18.07 3.80
N ARG A 305 19.36 -19.15 3.64
CA ARG A 305 20.80 -19.11 3.91
C ARG A 305 21.54 -18.04 3.11
N ALA A 306 21.15 -17.84 1.85
CA ALA A 306 21.76 -16.82 1.00
C ALA A 306 21.50 -15.40 1.51
N LEU A 307 20.32 -15.12 2.07
CA LEU A 307 19.99 -13.85 2.70
C LEU A 307 20.69 -13.69 4.06
N GLU A 308 20.68 -14.73 4.89
CA GLU A 308 21.36 -14.75 6.19
C GLU A 308 22.85 -14.44 6.06
N ALA A 309 23.54 -15.05 5.09
CA ALA A 309 24.94 -14.81 4.79
C ALA A 309 25.26 -13.35 4.42
N ARG A 310 24.23 -12.55 4.14
CA ARG A 310 24.29 -11.15 3.73
C ARG A 310 23.66 -10.22 4.78
N GLY A 311 23.29 -10.74 5.94
CA GLY A 311 22.66 -9.97 7.03
C GLY A 311 21.24 -9.50 6.70
N ALA A 312 20.54 -10.21 5.82
CA ALA A 312 19.19 -9.90 5.38
C ALA A 312 18.21 -11.01 5.78
N HIS A 313 16.92 -10.66 5.84
CA HIS A 313 15.83 -11.61 6.06
C HIS A 313 14.76 -11.47 4.98
N GLY A 314 14.30 -12.59 4.43
CA GLY A 314 13.18 -12.67 3.49
C GLY A 314 11.85 -13.11 4.12
N THR A 315 10.77 -12.91 3.37
CA THR A 315 9.42 -13.37 3.69
C THR A 315 9.03 -14.52 2.76
N PHE A 316 8.61 -15.65 3.32
CA PHE A 316 8.19 -16.83 2.58
C PHE A 316 6.67 -16.97 2.65
N PHE A 317 5.97 -16.62 1.57
CA PHE A 317 4.52 -16.77 1.47
C PHE A 317 4.19 -18.23 1.17
N VAL A 318 3.61 -18.92 2.15
CA VAL A 318 3.40 -20.38 2.10
C VAL A 318 1.98 -20.71 1.62
N GLN A 319 1.87 -21.47 0.53
CA GLN A 319 0.62 -22.08 0.16
C GLN A 319 0.39 -23.30 1.05
N THR A 320 -0.75 -23.34 1.74
CA THR A 320 -1.11 -24.47 2.61
C THR A 320 -1.80 -25.57 1.82
N LYS A 321 -1.11 -26.10 0.80
CA LYS A 321 -1.63 -27.16 -0.09
C LYS A 321 -1.68 -28.52 0.63
N TYR A 322 -2.71 -28.72 1.46
CA TYR A 322 -2.99 -29.98 2.16
C TYR A 322 -3.93 -30.91 1.38
N MET A 323 -4.35 -30.53 0.18
CA MET A 323 -5.20 -31.36 -0.69
C MET A 323 -4.69 -31.33 -2.12
N LYS A 324 -4.80 -32.47 -2.79
CA LYS A 324 -4.52 -32.58 -4.22
C LYS A 324 -5.71 -32.05 -5.02
N ASP A 325 -5.42 -31.29 -6.07
CA ASP A 325 -6.42 -30.88 -7.07
C ASP A 325 -5.76 -30.66 -8.44
N TYR A 326 -6.40 -29.91 -9.34
CA TYR A 326 -5.88 -29.61 -10.68
C TYR A 326 -4.51 -28.93 -10.66
N ASN A 327 -4.25 -28.03 -9.71
CA ASN A 327 -3.05 -27.19 -9.71
C ASN A 327 -1.80 -27.96 -9.27
N ASP A 328 -1.89 -28.75 -8.20
CA ASP A 328 -0.72 -29.47 -7.67
C ASP A 328 -1.12 -30.63 -6.73
N SER A 329 -0.11 -31.45 -6.42
CA SER A 329 -0.12 -32.42 -5.34
C SER A 329 0.01 -31.77 -3.97
N ILE A 330 -0.22 -32.55 -2.92
CA ILE A 330 -0.04 -32.13 -1.54
C ILE A 330 1.45 -31.88 -1.29
N PHE A 331 1.78 -30.71 -0.72
CA PHE A 331 3.14 -30.40 -0.27
C PHE A 331 3.18 -29.66 1.08
N PHE A 332 2.02 -29.29 1.64
CA PHE A 332 1.95 -28.80 3.02
C PHE A 332 1.58 -29.97 3.94
N ASP A 333 2.59 -30.69 4.40
CA ASP A 333 2.49 -31.92 5.18
C ASP A 333 3.50 -31.98 6.35
N ASP A 334 3.54 -33.11 7.07
CA ASP A 334 4.46 -33.33 8.19
C ASP A 334 5.95 -33.20 7.81
N ALA A 335 6.33 -33.41 6.53
CA ALA A 335 7.70 -33.26 6.07
C ALA A 335 8.06 -31.79 5.79
N ALA A 336 7.09 -30.99 5.34
CA ALA A 336 7.25 -29.55 5.13
C ALA A 336 7.39 -28.77 6.44
N VAL A 337 6.63 -29.14 7.48
CA VAL A 337 6.55 -28.38 8.74
C VAL A 337 7.93 -28.12 9.39
N PRO A 338 8.83 -29.11 9.56
CA PRO A 338 10.16 -28.86 10.10
C PRO A 338 11.01 -27.88 9.28
N LEU A 339 10.87 -27.90 7.94
CA LEU A 339 11.59 -26.97 7.06
C LEU A 339 11.10 -25.54 7.27
N LEU A 340 9.77 -25.35 7.31
CA LEU A 340 9.16 -24.03 7.57
C LEU A 340 9.50 -23.50 8.96
N LYS A 341 9.52 -24.37 9.99
CA LYS A 341 10.02 -24.00 11.33
C LYS A 341 11.47 -23.54 11.29
N GLY A 342 12.30 -24.20 10.49
CA GLY A 342 13.69 -23.79 10.27
C GLY A 342 13.79 -22.35 9.73
N LEU A 343 12.98 -22.01 8.72
CA LEU A 343 12.92 -20.64 8.17
C LEU A 343 12.55 -19.63 9.26
N ALA A 344 11.47 -19.89 10.01
CA ALA A 344 11.01 -19.00 11.08
C ALA A 344 12.05 -18.84 12.21
N ALA A 345 12.69 -19.94 12.63
CA ALA A 345 13.73 -19.92 13.65
C ALA A 345 14.98 -19.13 13.25
N SER A 346 15.24 -19.03 11.94
CA SER A 346 16.29 -18.21 11.33
C SER A 346 15.96 -16.71 11.22
N GLY A 347 14.80 -16.28 11.72
CA GLY A 347 14.37 -14.88 11.67
C GLY A 347 13.71 -14.46 10.35
N HIS A 348 13.41 -15.42 9.46
CA HIS A 348 12.55 -15.18 8.30
C HIS A 348 11.08 -15.15 8.70
N GLU A 349 10.28 -14.45 7.90
CA GLU A 349 8.83 -14.42 8.07
C GLU A 349 8.17 -15.57 7.30
N LEU A 350 7.17 -16.20 7.90
CA LEU A 350 6.20 -17.03 7.18
C LEU A 350 4.94 -16.19 6.93
N GLY A 351 4.68 -15.88 5.65
CA GLY A 351 3.44 -15.26 5.19
C GLY A 351 2.44 -16.29 4.70
N SER A 352 1.18 -15.91 4.55
CA SER A 352 0.14 -16.78 4.00
C SER A 352 -0.01 -16.59 2.49
N HIS A 353 -0.12 -17.69 1.75
CA HIS A 353 -0.28 -17.70 0.29
C HIS A 353 -1.49 -18.52 -0.19
N THR A 354 -2.64 -18.32 0.46
CA THR A 354 -3.89 -19.07 0.20
C THR A 354 -3.78 -20.58 0.48
N VAL A 355 -4.87 -21.31 0.26
CA VAL A 355 -4.94 -22.78 0.32
C VAL A 355 -4.91 -23.34 -1.10
N ALA A 356 -5.82 -22.88 -1.96
CA ALA A 356 -6.06 -23.46 -3.28
C ALA A 356 -5.15 -22.89 -4.38
N HIS A 357 -4.66 -21.66 -4.22
CA HIS A 357 -3.91 -20.93 -5.25
C HIS A 357 -4.69 -20.83 -6.59
N SER A 358 -6.00 -20.60 -6.49
CA SER A 358 -6.91 -20.54 -7.64
C SER A 358 -6.74 -19.26 -8.44
N GLY A 359 -6.79 -19.37 -9.78
CA GLY A 359 -6.88 -18.20 -10.67
C GLY A 359 -8.21 -17.45 -10.63
N ARG A 360 -9.22 -17.97 -9.91
CA ARG A 360 -10.52 -17.33 -9.72
C ARG A 360 -10.68 -16.68 -8.36
N PHE A 361 -9.58 -16.41 -7.66
CA PHE A 361 -9.63 -15.80 -6.33
C PHE A 361 -10.40 -14.47 -6.34
N GLU A 362 -10.24 -13.63 -7.38
CA GLU A 362 -10.96 -12.36 -7.54
C GLU A 362 -12.49 -12.50 -7.52
N ASP A 363 -13.02 -13.64 -7.98
CA ASP A 363 -14.46 -13.91 -8.11
C ASP A 363 -15.03 -14.68 -6.91
N MET A 364 -14.19 -15.09 -5.96
CA MET A 364 -14.66 -15.87 -4.82
C MET A 364 -15.62 -15.05 -3.96
N ALA A 365 -16.69 -15.69 -3.50
CA ALA A 365 -17.55 -15.12 -2.49
C ALA A 365 -16.75 -14.86 -1.19
N MET A 366 -17.19 -13.86 -0.41
CA MET A 366 -16.55 -13.51 0.85
C MET A 366 -16.39 -14.72 1.78
N GLY A 367 -17.43 -15.55 1.90
CA GLY A 367 -17.50 -16.60 2.92
C GLY A 367 -18.16 -16.10 4.21
N THR A 368 -18.36 -17.03 5.12
CA THR A 368 -19.11 -16.88 6.37
C THR A 368 -18.25 -16.40 7.54
N GLY A 369 -16.92 -16.47 7.41
CA GLY A 369 -15.99 -16.22 8.50
C GLY A 369 -15.93 -17.35 9.53
N ARG A 370 -16.53 -18.52 9.23
CA ARG A 370 -16.55 -19.74 10.05
C ARG A 370 -15.85 -20.91 9.36
N GLU A 371 -15.15 -20.66 8.27
CA GLU A 371 -14.35 -21.66 7.58
C GLU A 371 -13.25 -22.17 8.52
N THR A 372 -13.09 -23.50 8.57
CA THR A 372 -12.15 -24.17 9.47
C THR A 372 -11.51 -25.37 8.79
N TYR A 373 -10.23 -25.60 9.02
CA TYR A 373 -9.60 -26.89 8.82
C TYR A 373 -10.16 -27.93 9.81
N PRO A 374 -10.43 -29.17 9.36
CA PRO A 374 -10.30 -29.72 8.02
C PRO A 374 -11.61 -29.73 7.19
N ALA A 375 -12.60 -28.91 7.59
CA ALA A 375 -13.91 -28.85 6.94
C ALA A 375 -13.91 -28.03 5.65
N TYR A 376 -13.12 -26.95 5.60
CA TYR A 376 -12.90 -26.17 4.38
C TYR A 376 -12.05 -27.00 3.41
N ARG A 377 -12.52 -27.18 2.17
CA ARG A 377 -11.90 -28.05 1.17
C ARG A 377 -12.03 -27.45 -0.23
N PRO A 378 -11.41 -26.30 -0.48
CA PRO A 378 -11.49 -25.66 -1.79
C PRO A 378 -10.82 -26.55 -2.84
N ARG A 379 -11.44 -26.72 -4.00
CA ARG A 379 -10.91 -27.61 -5.05
C ARG A 379 -10.83 -26.87 -6.37
N VAL A 380 -9.62 -26.67 -6.89
CA VAL A 380 -9.41 -26.19 -8.25
C VAL A 380 -9.70 -27.32 -9.23
N THR A 381 -10.63 -27.11 -10.16
CA THR A 381 -11.07 -28.14 -11.13
C THR A 381 -10.53 -27.87 -12.53
N SER A 382 -10.12 -26.63 -12.82
CA SER A 382 -9.43 -26.23 -14.05
C SER A 382 -8.67 -24.91 -13.81
N VAL A 383 -7.98 -24.40 -14.83
CA VAL A 383 -7.33 -23.07 -14.80
C VAL A 383 -8.31 -21.98 -14.35
N ASP A 384 -9.59 -22.08 -14.77
CA ASP A 384 -10.59 -21.03 -14.62
C ASP A 384 -11.76 -21.43 -13.69
N SER A 385 -11.62 -22.49 -12.89
CA SER A 385 -12.71 -22.96 -12.01
C SER A 385 -12.24 -23.47 -10.66
N VAL A 386 -13.00 -23.13 -9.63
CA VAL A 386 -12.79 -23.55 -8.25
C VAL A 386 -14.13 -23.81 -7.57
N GLU A 387 -14.20 -24.87 -6.81
CA GLU A 387 -15.35 -25.29 -6.01
C GLU A 387 -15.06 -25.10 -4.52
N ASP A 388 -16.11 -24.87 -3.73
CA ASP A 388 -16.06 -24.78 -2.26
C ASP A 388 -15.02 -23.80 -1.70
N ALA A 389 -14.66 -22.78 -2.48
CA ALA A 389 -13.69 -21.76 -2.10
C ALA A 389 -14.34 -20.41 -1.77
N THR A 390 -13.80 -19.74 -0.76
CA THR A 390 -14.22 -18.41 -0.32
C THR A 390 -13.01 -17.58 0.11
N ILE A 391 -13.10 -16.26 0.00
CA ILE A 391 -12.00 -15.36 0.43
C ILE A 391 -11.64 -15.64 1.90
N MET A 392 -12.63 -15.70 2.79
CA MET A 392 -12.40 -15.96 4.22
C MET A 392 -11.83 -17.35 4.48
N GLY A 393 -12.21 -18.36 3.70
CA GLY A 393 -11.63 -19.69 3.79
C GLY A 393 -10.15 -19.73 3.42
N GLU A 394 -9.79 -19.15 2.26
CA GLU A 394 -8.39 -19.05 1.81
C GLU A 394 -7.51 -18.31 2.84
N LEU A 395 -8.05 -17.26 3.46
CA LEU A 395 -7.34 -16.45 4.45
C LEU A 395 -7.22 -17.14 5.81
N ARG A 396 -8.34 -17.61 6.38
CA ARG A 396 -8.41 -18.14 7.75
C ARG A 396 -7.70 -19.46 7.88
N VAL A 397 -7.94 -20.37 6.95
CA VAL A 397 -7.43 -21.74 7.03
C VAL A 397 -5.94 -21.76 6.76
N SER A 398 -5.48 -21.00 5.77
CA SER A 398 -4.04 -20.92 5.47
C SER A 398 -3.26 -20.31 6.64
N LYS A 399 -3.72 -19.18 7.19
CA LYS A 399 -3.14 -18.59 8.41
C LYS A 399 -3.07 -19.58 9.56
N PHE A 400 -4.21 -20.18 9.91
CA PHE A 400 -4.31 -21.09 11.03
C PHE A 400 -3.37 -22.28 10.89
N LEU A 401 -3.28 -22.89 9.71
CA LEU A 401 -2.42 -24.06 9.50
C LEU A 401 -0.94 -23.70 9.68
N ILE A 402 -0.49 -22.56 9.15
CA ILE A 402 0.89 -22.10 9.33
C ILE A 402 1.16 -21.84 10.82
N GLU A 403 0.31 -21.04 11.48
CA GLU A 403 0.50 -20.68 12.90
C GLU A 403 0.43 -21.91 13.82
N GLU A 404 -0.52 -22.81 13.60
CA GLU A 404 -0.70 -23.98 14.46
C GLU A 404 0.43 -24.98 14.31
N THR A 405 0.89 -25.24 13.08
CA THR A 405 1.93 -26.25 12.83
C THR A 405 3.34 -25.73 13.11
N THR A 406 3.62 -24.47 12.78
CA THR A 406 4.98 -23.88 12.89
C THR A 406 5.20 -23.07 14.16
N LYS A 407 4.12 -22.57 14.79
CA LYS A 407 4.14 -21.59 15.89
C LYS A 407 4.70 -20.21 15.51
N ALA A 408 4.92 -19.95 14.21
CA ALA A 408 5.21 -18.61 13.71
C ALA A 408 3.95 -17.74 13.74
N GLU A 409 4.11 -16.42 13.90
CA GLU A 409 3.02 -15.46 13.75
C GLU A 409 2.90 -15.06 12.28
N VAL A 410 1.69 -15.07 11.72
CA VAL A 410 1.44 -14.72 10.32
C VAL A 410 0.78 -13.35 10.23
N GLN A 411 1.51 -12.32 9.80
CA GLN A 411 0.97 -10.96 9.65
C GLN A 411 0.77 -10.53 8.20
N SER A 412 1.51 -11.15 7.28
CA SER A 412 1.51 -10.80 5.86
C SER A 412 0.76 -11.82 5.00
N PHE A 413 0.11 -11.32 3.97
CA PHE A 413 -0.60 -12.12 2.96
C PHE A 413 -0.17 -11.72 1.55
N ARG A 414 -0.03 -12.73 0.69
CA ARG A 414 0.01 -12.57 -0.76
C ARG A 414 -0.96 -13.56 -1.38
N PRO A 415 -1.89 -13.14 -2.24
CA PRO A 415 -2.76 -14.06 -2.94
C PRO A 415 -2.00 -14.81 -4.03
N GLY A 416 -2.45 -16.03 -4.34
CA GLY A 416 -1.97 -16.75 -5.52
C GLY A 416 -2.23 -15.95 -6.80
N ARG A 417 -1.27 -16.00 -7.74
CA ARG A 417 -1.29 -15.26 -9.01
C ARG A 417 -1.49 -13.74 -8.88
N LEU A 418 -1.17 -13.17 -7.72
CA LEU A 418 -1.42 -11.75 -7.40
C LEU A 418 -2.88 -11.34 -7.68
N SER A 419 -3.85 -12.20 -7.42
CA SER A 419 -5.28 -11.88 -7.60
C SER A 419 -5.82 -11.09 -6.40
N TYR A 420 -6.47 -9.94 -6.63
CA TYR A 420 -6.86 -9.01 -5.57
C TYR A 420 -8.37 -8.67 -5.58
N PRO A 421 -9.24 -9.55 -5.03
CA PRO A 421 -10.67 -9.26 -4.93
C PRO A 421 -10.96 -7.90 -4.29
N PHE A 422 -12.01 -7.21 -4.75
CA PHE A 422 -12.39 -5.91 -4.18
C PHE A 422 -12.60 -5.97 -2.66
N ASN A 423 -13.13 -7.09 -2.16
CA ASN A 423 -13.41 -7.27 -0.75
C ASN A 423 -12.24 -7.80 0.09
N LEU A 424 -11.07 -8.02 -0.52
CA LEU A 424 -9.88 -8.52 0.17
C LEU A 424 -9.44 -7.63 1.36
N PRO A 425 -9.42 -6.28 1.28
CA PRO A 425 -8.91 -5.44 2.37
C PRO A 425 -9.62 -5.67 3.72
N GLN A 426 -10.96 -5.72 3.71
CA GLN A 426 -11.73 -5.95 4.93
C GLN A 426 -11.68 -7.42 5.39
N ALA A 427 -11.49 -8.36 4.48
CA ALA A 427 -11.27 -9.77 4.82
C ALA A 427 -9.91 -9.97 5.51
N LEU A 428 -8.86 -9.29 5.03
CA LEU A 428 -7.54 -9.27 5.65
C LEU A 428 -7.59 -8.72 7.08
N ASN A 429 -8.24 -7.58 7.27
CA ASN A 429 -8.43 -7.02 8.61
C ASN A 429 -9.22 -7.98 9.53
N ALA A 430 -10.33 -8.54 9.06
CA ALA A 430 -11.17 -9.47 9.83
C ALA A 430 -10.45 -10.77 10.23
N THR A 431 -9.41 -11.16 9.49
CA THR A 431 -8.60 -12.37 9.73
C THR A 431 -7.25 -12.05 10.38
N GLY A 432 -7.02 -10.78 10.76
CA GLY A 432 -5.88 -10.35 11.54
C GLY A 432 -4.59 -10.19 10.75
N TYR A 433 -4.63 -10.11 9.42
CA TYR A 433 -3.49 -9.67 8.62
C TYR A 433 -3.32 -8.16 8.74
N ARG A 434 -2.08 -7.70 8.66
CA ARG A 434 -1.71 -6.27 8.73
C ARG A 434 -1.06 -5.79 7.44
N TYR A 435 -0.50 -6.70 6.66
CA TYR A 435 0.29 -6.40 5.50
C TYR A 435 -0.14 -7.26 4.31
N SER A 436 -0.23 -6.63 3.15
CA SER A 436 -0.63 -7.25 1.89
C SER A 436 0.43 -6.95 0.83
N SER A 437 0.74 -7.92 -0.02
CA SER A 437 1.62 -7.72 -1.19
C SER A 437 0.99 -8.41 -2.39
N SER A 438 -0.12 -7.85 -2.85
CA SER A 438 -1.09 -8.43 -3.77
C SER A 438 -1.13 -7.78 -5.15
N ILE A 439 -0.49 -6.62 -5.32
CA ILE A 439 -0.53 -5.84 -6.55
C ILE A 439 0.84 -5.27 -6.88
N THR A 440 1.10 -4.96 -8.15
CA THR A 440 2.42 -4.48 -8.60
C THR A 440 2.54 -2.96 -8.46
N ALA A 441 3.75 -2.47 -8.18
CA ALA A 441 4.06 -1.04 -8.06
C ALA A 441 3.67 -0.25 -9.32
N ASN A 442 3.78 -0.90 -10.48
CA ASN A 442 3.43 -0.27 -11.75
C ASN A 442 1.94 -0.11 -11.95
N ILE A 443 1.10 -1.06 -11.51
CA ILE A 443 -0.36 -0.91 -11.60
C ILE A 443 -0.84 0.23 -10.69
N VAL A 444 -0.24 0.35 -9.50
CA VAL A 444 -0.60 1.38 -8.51
C VAL A 444 0.19 2.68 -8.66
N LEU A 445 0.99 2.80 -9.73
CA LEU A 445 1.71 4.01 -10.11
C LEU A 445 2.65 4.59 -9.02
N THR A 446 3.06 3.79 -8.05
CA THR A 446 3.87 4.21 -6.89
C THR A 446 4.78 3.07 -6.41
N HIS A 447 6.00 3.44 -5.99
CA HIS A 447 6.94 2.54 -5.30
C HIS A 447 6.93 2.76 -3.77
N LEU A 448 5.84 3.31 -3.22
CA LEU A 448 5.66 3.51 -1.79
C LEU A 448 4.50 2.65 -1.25
N PRO A 449 4.63 2.10 -0.03
CA PRO A 449 3.50 1.44 0.63
C PRO A 449 2.37 2.42 0.93
N PHE A 450 1.14 1.92 0.95
CA PHE A 450 -0.05 2.73 1.25
C PHE A 450 -1.10 1.93 2.02
N GLN A 451 -1.91 2.65 2.79
CA GLN A 451 -3.01 2.06 3.54
C GLN A 451 -4.15 1.67 2.59
N LEU A 452 -4.77 0.50 2.77
CA LEU A 452 -5.90 0.03 1.97
C LEU A 452 -7.23 0.64 2.40
N THR A 453 -8.23 0.58 1.52
CA THR A 453 -9.63 0.95 1.82
C THR A 453 -10.58 -0.25 1.67
N SER A 454 -11.68 -0.22 2.42
CA SER A 454 -12.77 -1.19 2.32
C SER A 454 -13.27 -1.28 0.88
N GLY A 455 -13.43 -2.50 0.37
CA GLY A 455 -13.97 -2.73 -0.98
C GLY A 455 -13.08 -2.19 -2.11
N ARG A 456 -11.84 -1.77 -1.83
CA ARG A 456 -11.01 -1.02 -2.78
C ARG A 456 -11.80 0.16 -3.39
N ALA A 457 -12.52 0.86 -2.52
CA ALA A 457 -13.43 1.94 -2.84
C ALA A 457 -13.11 3.17 -1.99
N ASP A 458 -13.88 4.23 -2.19
CA ASP A 458 -13.69 5.47 -1.45
C ASP A 458 -14.21 5.37 -0.01
N GLY A 459 -13.61 6.18 0.86
CA GLY A 459 -14.26 6.61 2.08
C GLY A 459 -14.06 5.73 3.32
N SER A 460 -13.41 4.57 3.30
CA SER A 460 -13.21 3.78 4.54
C SER A 460 -11.83 3.14 4.59
N LEU A 461 -10.93 3.65 5.43
CA LEU A 461 -9.60 3.08 5.64
C LEU A 461 -9.65 1.74 6.39
N GLN A 462 -8.83 0.79 5.96
CA GLN A 462 -8.55 -0.45 6.67
C GLN A 462 -7.17 -0.36 7.34
N PRO A 463 -6.95 -0.93 8.53
CA PRO A 463 -5.64 -0.94 9.19
C PRO A 463 -4.69 -1.98 8.57
N VAL A 464 -4.68 -2.05 7.23
CA VAL A 464 -3.89 -2.96 6.41
C VAL A 464 -3.12 -2.13 5.41
N PHE A 465 -1.82 -2.41 5.26
CA PHE A 465 -0.95 -1.73 4.30
C PHE A 465 -0.61 -2.65 3.13
N GLU A 466 -0.62 -2.08 1.94
CA GLU A 466 -0.15 -2.71 0.70
C GLU A 466 1.33 -2.41 0.49
N PHE A 467 2.11 -3.43 0.13
CA PHE A 467 3.51 -3.36 -0.28
C PHE A 467 3.59 -3.85 -1.73
N PRO A 468 3.54 -2.93 -2.71
CA PRO A 468 3.43 -3.31 -4.12
C PRO A 468 4.67 -4.03 -4.63
N VAL A 469 4.47 -5.08 -5.43
CA VAL A 469 5.55 -5.86 -6.06
C VAL A 469 6.27 -5.03 -7.12
N THR A 470 7.59 -4.89 -6.98
CA THR A 470 8.43 -4.09 -7.90
C THR A 470 9.06 -4.98 -8.97
N ILE A 471 9.63 -6.11 -8.55
CA ILE A 471 10.36 -7.05 -9.40
C ILE A 471 9.78 -8.44 -9.18
N GLU A 472 9.54 -9.18 -10.26
CA GLU A 472 9.17 -10.59 -10.22
C GLU A 472 9.91 -11.42 -11.30
N ASP A 473 9.85 -12.74 -11.17
CA ASP A 473 10.68 -13.68 -11.91
C ASP A 473 9.99 -14.38 -13.09
N GLU A 474 8.69 -14.16 -13.30
CA GLU A 474 7.90 -14.84 -14.34
C GLU A 474 8.06 -14.24 -15.74
N LEU A 475 8.38 -12.94 -15.85
CA LEU A 475 8.61 -12.29 -17.15
C LEU A 475 10.02 -12.55 -17.73
N PRO A 476 10.15 -12.67 -19.06
CA PRO A 476 11.43 -12.76 -19.74
C PRO A 476 12.21 -11.43 -19.72
N PRO A 477 13.55 -11.43 -19.89
CA PRO A 477 14.43 -12.60 -19.87
C PRO A 477 14.50 -13.23 -18.46
N ARG A 478 15.23 -14.34 -18.30
CA ARG A 478 15.35 -15.02 -17.00
C ARG A 478 15.82 -14.05 -15.93
N MET A 479 15.31 -14.19 -14.72
CA MET A 479 15.56 -13.23 -13.63
C MET A 479 17.06 -12.96 -13.39
N GLY A 480 17.92 -13.99 -13.44
CA GLY A 480 19.36 -13.80 -13.24
C GLY A 480 20.03 -12.93 -14.32
N ASP A 481 19.51 -12.94 -15.54
CA ASP A 481 20.00 -12.11 -16.65
C ASP A 481 19.53 -10.64 -16.51
N ARG A 482 18.63 -10.37 -15.56
CA ARG A 482 18.08 -9.03 -15.26
C ARG A 482 18.77 -8.34 -14.08
N LEU A 483 19.87 -8.88 -13.54
CA LEU A 483 20.52 -8.32 -12.33
C LEU A 483 20.85 -6.82 -12.46
N ASP A 484 21.53 -6.42 -13.54
CA ASP A 484 21.89 -5.02 -13.76
C ASP A 484 20.66 -4.12 -13.93
N ALA A 485 19.66 -4.59 -14.68
CA ALA A 485 18.40 -3.87 -14.86
C ALA A 485 17.62 -3.73 -13.55
N GLY A 486 17.62 -4.78 -12.71
CA GLY A 486 17.03 -4.78 -11.38
C GLY A 486 17.71 -3.77 -10.45
N ASN A 487 19.04 -3.75 -10.41
CA ASN A 487 19.80 -2.76 -9.64
C ASN A 487 19.58 -1.35 -10.17
N ALA A 488 19.54 -1.13 -11.49
CA ALA A 488 19.25 0.17 -12.08
C ALA A 488 17.84 0.67 -11.74
N LEU A 489 16.85 -0.23 -11.67
CA LEU A 489 15.51 0.10 -11.21
C LEU A 489 15.52 0.51 -9.72
N ILE A 490 16.17 -0.27 -8.86
CA ILE A 490 16.28 0.05 -7.43
C ILE A 490 17.04 1.37 -7.22
N GLU A 491 18.05 1.69 -8.04
CA GLU A 491 18.74 2.99 -8.01
C GLU A 491 17.83 4.17 -8.40
N LYS A 492 16.80 3.96 -9.22
CA LYS A 492 15.79 5.01 -9.47
C LYS A 492 14.89 5.21 -8.25
N ILE A 493 14.53 4.12 -7.59
CA ILE A 493 13.67 4.09 -6.40
C ILE A 493 14.39 4.71 -5.19
N SER A 494 15.68 4.41 -5.01
CA SER A 494 16.52 4.87 -3.89
C SER A 494 16.68 6.39 -3.85
N ARG A 495 16.75 7.06 -5.00
CA ARG A 495 16.83 8.53 -5.12
C ARG A 495 15.69 9.26 -4.42
N HIS A 496 14.59 8.56 -4.17
CA HIS A 496 13.39 9.09 -3.55
C HIS A 496 12.92 8.29 -2.34
N GLN A 497 13.80 7.47 -1.75
CA GLN A 497 13.51 6.67 -0.56
C GLN A 497 12.28 5.75 -0.72
N GLY A 498 12.09 5.18 -1.90
CA GLY A 498 11.01 4.22 -2.14
C GLY A 498 11.30 2.82 -1.58
N VAL A 499 10.44 1.86 -1.93
CA VAL A 499 10.54 0.47 -1.52
C VAL A 499 10.59 -0.42 -2.76
N ALA A 500 11.49 -1.39 -2.74
CA ALA A 500 11.58 -2.41 -3.77
C ALA A 500 11.16 -3.77 -3.20
N VAL A 501 10.02 -4.29 -3.63
CA VAL A 501 9.57 -5.63 -3.26
C VAL A 501 9.94 -6.61 -4.37
N ILE A 502 10.73 -7.62 -4.04
CA ILE A 502 11.23 -8.62 -4.98
C ILE A 502 10.47 -9.92 -4.72
N LEU A 503 9.68 -10.36 -5.70
CA LEU A 503 8.97 -11.63 -5.71
C LEU A 503 9.78 -12.66 -6.47
N THR A 504 9.96 -13.83 -5.87
CA THR A 504 10.55 -15.00 -6.52
C THR A 504 9.82 -16.27 -6.15
N HIS A 505 9.80 -17.24 -7.06
CA HIS A 505 9.37 -18.60 -6.79
C HIS A 505 10.63 -19.45 -6.58
N PRO A 506 10.87 -20.06 -5.40
CA PRO A 506 12.05 -20.89 -5.15
C PRO A 506 11.92 -22.28 -5.79
N ASN A 507 11.29 -22.39 -6.95
CA ASN A 507 11.18 -23.64 -7.70
C ASN A 507 12.53 -24.12 -8.28
N ILE A 508 13.53 -23.23 -8.34
CA ILE A 508 14.91 -23.53 -8.74
C ILE A 508 15.91 -22.74 -7.89
N THR A 509 17.12 -23.27 -7.70
CA THR A 509 18.23 -22.62 -6.97
C THR A 509 19.33 -22.08 -7.89
N ASP A 510 19.01 -21.85 -9.18
CA ASP A 510 19.96 -21.38 -10.19
C ASP A 510 19.86 -19.84 -10.38
N HIS A 511 19.39 -19.37 -11.53
CA HIS A 511 19.40 -17.95 -11.88
C HIS A 511 18.58 -17.04 -10.94
N LYS A 512 17.51 -17.56 -10.32
CA LYS A 512 16.69 -16.80 -9.36
C LYS A 512 17.45 -16.56 -8.06
N LEU A 513 18.14 -17.58 -7.55
CA LEU A 513 18.98 -17.46 -6.37
C LEU A 513 20.14 -16.50 -6.63
N ARG A 514 20.83 -16.63 -7.78
CA ARG A 514 21.89 -15.69 -8.19
C ARG A 514 21.42 -14.24 -8.23
N PHE A 515 20.18 -13.98 -8.68
CA PHE A 515 19.62 -12.63 -8.67
C PHE A 515 19.46 -12.10 -7.24
N VAL A 516 18.83 -12.89 -6.35
CA VAL A 516 18.63 -12.51 -4.94
C VAL A 516 19.97 -12.21 -4.26
N GLU A 517 20.95 -13.08 -4.47
CA GLU A 517 22.32 -12.91 -3.98
C GLU A 517 22.97 -11.64 -4.51
N GLY A 518 22.93 -11.43 -5.84
CA GLY A 518 23.54 -10.28 -6.50
C GLY A 518 22.94 -8.95 -6.05
N VAL A 519 21.62 -8.88 -5.86
CA VAL A 519 20.94 -7.67 -5.35
C VAL A 519 21.33 -7.42 -3.89
N ALA A 520 21.28 -8.45 -3.04
CA ALA A 520 21.64 -8.32 -1.63
C ALA A 520 23.13 -7.92 -1.44
N ASP A 521 24.03 -8.41 -2.31
CA ASP A 521 25.44 -8.01 -2.31
C ASP A 521 25.63 -6.56 -2.78
N TYR A 522 24.98 -6.16 -3.88
CA TYR A 522 25.11 -4.81 -4.45
C TYR A 522 24.64 -3.73 -3.47
N TRP A 523 23.55 -3.98 -2.75
CA TRP A 523 22.90 -3.01 -1.86
C TRP A 523 23.34 -3.10 -0.40
N ARG A 524 24.29 -3.97 -0.08
CA ARG A 524 24.75 -4.21 1.30
C ARG A 524 25.22 -2.91 1.95
N GLY A 525 24.65 -2.58 3.11
CA GLY A 525 24.98 -1.37 3.88
C GLY A 525 24.34 -0.07 3.36
N ARG A 526 23.70 -0.08 2.18
CA ARG A 526 22.94 1.07 1.64
C ARG A 526 21.43 0.88 1.77
N ALA A 527 20.95 -0.35 1.63
CA ALA A 527 19.54 -0.69 1.75
C ALA A 527 19.21 -1.34 3.10
N TRP A 528 18.01 -1.05 3.60
CA TRP A 528 17.42 -1.82 4.68
C TRP A 528 16.81 -3.11 4.09
N MET A 529 17.20 -4.28 4.60
CA MET A 529 16.81 -5.59 4.06
C MET A 529 16.24 -6.49 5.17
N GLY A 530 14.93 -6.45 5.33
CA GLY A 530 14.21 -7.29 6.29
C GLY A 530 12.91 -7.82 5.72
N THR A 531 12.13 -8.45 6.60
CA THR A 531 10.84 -9.08 6.24
C THR A 531 9.74 -8.04 5.99
N VAL A 532 8.66 -8.47 5.35
CA VAL A 532 7.47 -7.63 5.13
C VAL A 532 6.85 -7.23 6.47
N ALA A 533 6.78 -8.14 7.45
CA ALA A 533 6.29 -7.85 8.79
C ALA A 533 7.16 -6.82 9.53
N GLN A 534 8.48 -6.97 9.52
CA GLN A 534 9.39 -6.00 10.16
C GLN A 534 9.25 -4.62 9.53
N PHE A 535 9.26 -4.54 8.20
CA PHE A 535 9.11 -3.28 7.50
C PHE A 535 7.72 -2.70 7.68
N GLY A 536 6.68 -3.53 7.63
CA GLY A 536 5.29 -3.10 7.80
C GLY A 536 5.01 -2.62 9.22
N GLN A 537 5.65 -3.21 10.22
CA GLN A 537 5.59 -2.73 11.59
C GLN A 537 6.20 -1.33 11.67
N TRP A 538 7.43 -1.15 11.18
CA TRP A 538 8.08 0.15 11.11
C TRP A 538 7.24 1.18 10.33
N TRP A 539 6.74 0.80 9.15
CA TRP A 539 5.94 1.66 8.28
C TRP A 539 4.65 2.12 8.96
N SER A 540 3.89 1.20 9.55
CA SER A 540 2.64 1.54 10.25
C SER A 540 2.86 2.42 11.47
N GLN A 541 3.98 2.25 12.18
CA GLN A 541 4.37 3.09 13.30
C GLN A 541 4.82 4.48 12.84
N ARG A 542 5.62 4.55 11.77
CA ARG A 542 6.04 5.79 11.10
C ARG A 542 4.85 6.57 10.55
N ASP A 543 3.88 5.87 9.98
CA ASP A 543 2.66 6.47 9.43
C ASP A 543 1.72 7.01 10.51
N ALA A 544 1.69 6.37 11.68
CA ALA A 544 0.92 6.81 12.85
C ALA A 544 1.62 7.88 13.72
N LEU A 545 2.87 8.22 13.38
CA LEU A 545 3.66 9.18 14.13
C LEU A 545 3.13 10.60 13.89
N GLU A 546 2.61 11.23 14.94
CA GLU A 546 2.25 12.64 14.90
C GLU A 546 3.51 13.48 15.14
N THR A 547 3.78 14.41 14.23
CA THR A 547 4.91 15.35 14.36
C THR A 547 4.43 16.77 14.10
N ASP A 548 5.02 17.72 14.82
CA ASP A 548 4.81 19.15 14.66
C ASP A 548 6.09 19.92 15.00
N VAL A 549 6.23 21.13 14.45
CA VAL A 549 7.24 22.08 14.93
C VAL A 549 6.56 23.22 15.67
N VAL A 550 7.15 23.64 16.79
CA VAL A 550 6.65 24.75 17.61
C VAL A 550 7.78 25.69 17.97
N GLU A 551 7.49 26.99 17.96
CA GLU A 551 8.40 28.02 18.45
C GLU A 551 8.07 28.37 19.90
N ARG A 552 9.09 28.37 20.77
CA ARG A 552 8.98 28.80 22.18
C ARG A 552 10.22 29.59 22.57
N GLY A 553 10.02 30.82 23.04
CA GLY A 553 11.13 31.68 23.48
C GLY A 553 12.18 31.92 22.40
N GLY A 554 11.76 32.04 21.13
CA GLY A 554 12.66 32.23 19.98
C GLY A 554 13.44 30.99 19.54
N ARG A 555 13.06 29.80 20.04
CA ARG A 555 13.68 28.51 19.67
C ARG A 555 12.65 27.56 19.10
N TRP A 556 13.06 26.76 18.13
CA TRP A 556 12.22 25.73 17.52
C TRP A 556 12.35 24.40 18.26
N TYR A 557 11.24 23.68 18.34
CA TYR A 557 11.16 22.35 18.92
C TYR A 557 10.37 21.44 17.99
N LEU A 558 10.88 20.24 17.76
CA LEU A 558 10.14 19.15 17.14
C LEU A 558 9.35 18.44 18.24
N GLN A 559 8.03 18.51 18.13
CA GLN A 559 7.11 17.70 18.90
C GLN A 559 6.83 16.41 18.15
N SER A 560 6.94 15.28 18.84
CA SER A 560 6.54 13.98 18.32
C SER A 560 5.63 13.28 19.32
N ALA A 561 4.60 12.60 18.82
CA ALA A 561 3.72 11.79 19.63
C ALA A 561 3.39 10.48 18.89
N SER A 562 3.46 9.37 19.62
CA SER A 562 3.07 8.07 19.10
C SER A 562 2.36 7.25 20.18
N SER A 563 1.37 6.47 19.77
CA SER A 563 0.68 5.51 20.64
C SER A 563 1.50 4.24 20.90
N ARG A 564 2.52 4.00 20.07
CA ARG A 564 3.43 2.85 20.17
C ARG A 564 4.88 3.32 20.06
N PRO A 565 5.86 2.55 20.57
CA PRO A 565 7.26 2.86 20.30
C PRO A 565 7.52 3.00 18.80
N VAL A 566 8.29 4.01 18.42
CA VAL A 566 8.81 4.24 17.05
C VAL A 566 10.33 4.29 17.16
N GLU A 567 11.02 3.60 16.26
CA GLU A 567 12.48 3.63 16.16
C GLU A 567 12.92 3.80 14.71
N ALA A 568 14.13 4.34 14.52
CA ALA A 568 14.74 4.52 13.20
C ALA A 568 13.87 5.31 12.21
N VAL A 569 13.19 6.36 12.67
CA VAL A 569 12.49 7.31 11.79
C VAL A 569 13.29 8.61 11.72
N THR A 570 13.80 8.96 10.55
CA THR A 570 14.46 10.25 10.33
C THR A 570 13.43 11.32 9.99
N ILE A 571 13.49 12.45 10.69
CA ILE A 571 12.86 13.72 10.31
C ILE A 571 13.88 14.63 9.63
N THR A 572 13.58 15.10 8.44
CA THR A 572 14.42 16.06 7.70
C THR A 572 13.82 17.46 7.82
N LEU A 573 14.65 18.47 8.03
CA LEU A 573 14.29 19.89 8.09
C LEU A 573 14.91 20.62 6.89
N PRO A 574 14.23 20.68 5.73
CA PRO A 574 14.84 21.14 4.48
C PRO A 574 15.40 22.57 4.55
N LYS A 575 14.71 23.50 5.23
CA LYS A 575 15.16 24.90 5.38
C LYS A 575 16.15 25.14 6.50
N GLN A 576 16.49 24.12 7.29
CA GLN A 576 17.53 24.18 8.33
C GLN A 576 18.82 23.50 7.85
N GLY A 577 19.27 23.85 6.64
CA GLY A 577 20.45 23.23 6.03
C GLY A 577 20.32 21.73 5.76
N GLY A 578 19.08 21.22 5.65
CA GLY A 578 18.83 19.78 5.51
C GLY A 578 19.10 18.97 6.78
N ARG A 579 19.09 19.60 7.97
CA ARG A 579 19.30 18.92 9.25
C ARG A 579 18.38 17.69 9.38
N ARG A 580 18.96 16.60 9.86
CA ARG A 580 18.27 15.33 10.14
C ARG A 580 18.16 15.13 11.65
N VAL A 581 16.99 14.70 12.10
CA VAL A 581 16.72 14.33 13.49
C VAL A 581 16.20 12.90 13.49
N ASP A 582 17.00 12.00 14.04
CA ASP A 582 16.60 10.60 14.16
C ASP A 582 15.77 10.40 15.42
N LEU A 583 14.57 9.87 15.23
CA LEU A 583 13.61 9.62 16.29
C LEU A 583 13.68 8.17 16.73
N SER A 584 14.02 8.01 18.01
CA SER A 584 13.61 6.87 18.83
C SER A 584 12.67 7.39 19.91
N ALA A 585 11.37 7.14 19.74
CA ALA A 585 10.34 7.62 20.64
C ALA A 585 9.71 6.43 21.36
N ARG A 586 9.74 6.46 22.71
CA ARG A 586 8.81 5.62 23.50
C ARG A 586 7.38 6.10 23.24
N ALA A 587 6.39 5.25 23.52
CA ALA A 587 5.00 5.68 23.49
C ALA A 587 4.79 6.93 24.36
N GLY A 588 4.00 7.89 23.87
CA GLY A 588 3.78 9.19 24.49
C GLY A 588 4.32 10.36 23.66
N ARG A 589 4.36 11.55 24.28
CA ARG A 589 4.80 12.80 23.66
C ARG A 589 6.24 13.13 24.03
N ARG A 590 7.03 13.59 23.07
CA ARG A 590 8.40 14.04 23.25
C ARG A 590 8.62 15.38 22.55
N GLU A 591 9.46 16.21 23.17
CA GLU A 591 9.98 17.44 22.58
C GLU A 591 11.49 17.32 22.38
N THR A 592 11.95 17.66 21.17
CA THR A 592 13.36 17.67 20.81
C THR A 592 13.72 19.09 20.34
N PRO A 593 14.70 19.76 20.97
CA PRO A 593 15.16 21.07 20.50
C PRO A 593 15.73 20.99 19.07
N LEU A 594 15.36 21.95 18.23
CA LEU A 594 15.83 22.09 16.84
C LEU A 594 16.88 23.17 16.70
#